data_AF-A0A0G4LMB1-F1
#
_entry.id   AF-A0A0G4LMB1-F1
#
_cell.length_a   1.000
_cell.length_b   1.000
_cell.length_c   1.000
_cell.angle_alpha   90.00
_cell.angle_beta   90.00
_cell.angle_gamma   90.00
#
_symmetry.space_group_name_H-M   'P 1'
#
loop_
_entity.id
_entity.type
_entity.pdbx_description
1 polymer ?
#
loop_
_entity_poly.entity_id
_entity_poly.type
_entity_poly.pdbx_seq_one_letter_code
_entity_poly.pdbx_strand_id
1 'polypeptide(L)'
;MTALPPPLSSVIPPLILGTATFNIQYHPNPDFNNLSLPVLRAAFAANITAIDTSPYYGPSELLVGAALSALAPPRDSLFLITKAGRVGPSAFDYSPAHIRHSVHRSLARLHTPYLDLVHCHDVEFVSPAEVLAAISSSRLARCYAPFLFPNIVTGKYRCQLSARLVSLIDTEEKGLI
;
A
#
# COMPACT_ATOMS: atom_id res chain seq x y z
N MET A 1 -10.22 -13.25 -23.02
CA MET A 1 -10.73 -12.11 -22.24
C MET A 1 -10.55 -12.44 -20.76
N THR A 2 -9.70 -11.72 -20.03
CA THR A 2 -9.50 -11.96 -18.59
C THR A 2 -10.63 -11.31 -17.80
N ALA A 3 -11.24 -12.05 -16.87
CA ALA A 3 -12.32 -11.53 -16.03
C ALA A 3 -11.87 -10.28 -15.27
N LEU A 4 -12.78 -9.32 -15.10
CA LEU A 4 -12.52 -8.17 -14.25
C LEU A 4 -12.33 -8.66 -12.80
N PRO A 5 -11.37 -8.07 -12.05
CA PRO A 5 -11.22 -8.37 -10.64
C PRO A 5 -12.50 -8.00 -9.89
N PRO A 6 -12.79 -8.69 -8.77
CA PRO A 6 -13.88 -8.28 -7.91
C PRO A 6 -13.70 -6.82 -7.44
N PRO A 7 -14.81 -6.10 -7.17
CA PRO A 7 -14.73 -4.75 -6.64
C PRO A 7 -14.04 -4.75 -5.27
N LEU A 8 -13.27 -3.69 -4.97
CA LEU A 8 -12.61 -3.54 -3.67
C LEU A 8 -13.58 -3.73 -2.49
N SER A 9 -14.79 -3.21 -2.61
CA SER A 9 -15.84 -3.32 -1.59
C SER A 9 -16.26 -4.75 -1.26
N SER A 10 -16.00 -5.73 -2.14
CA SER A 10 -16.31 -7.13 -1.89
C SER A 10 -15.11 -7.94 -1.40
N VAL A 11 -13.91 -7.35 -1.33
CA VAL A 11 -12.67 -8.07 -0.94
C VAL A 11 -11.94 -7.43 0.23
N ILE A 12 -12.20 -6.16 0.54
CA ILE A 12 -11.59 -5.50 1.68
C ILE A 12 -12.17 -6.03 2.99
N PRO A 13 -11.33 -6.44 3.97
CA PRO A 13 -11.84 -6.85 5.27
C PRO A 13 -12.56 -5.71 6.00
N PRO A 14 -13.61 -6.01 6.78
CA PRO A 14 -14.44 -4.99 7.42
C PRO A 14 -13.72 -4.21 8.54
N LEU A 15 -12.62 -4.77 9.07
CA LEU A 15 -11.81 -4.15 10.09
C LEU A 15 -10.33 -4.20 9.68
N ILE A 16 -9.67 -3.04 9.73
CA ILE A 16 -8.29 -2.84 9.31
C ILE A 16 -7.50 -2.28 10.50
N LEU A 17 -6.39 -2.92 10.83
CA LEU A 17 -5.44 -2.43 11.82
C LEU A 17 -4.61 -1.29 11.20
N GLY A 18 -4.85 -0.05 11.64
CA GLY A 18 -4.02 1.09 11.28
C GLY A 18 -2.74 1.15 12.12
N THR A 19 -1.59 1.33 11.46
CA THR A 19 -0.27 1.35 12.11
C THR A 19 0.42 2.72 12.05
N ALA A 20 -0.35 3.79 11.85
CA ALA A 20 0.17 5.17 11.84
C ALA A 20 0.87 5.54 13.16
N THR A 21 0.42 4.99 14.29
CA THR A 21 1.02 5.20 15.62
C THR A 21 2.32 4.45 15.83
N PHE A 22 2.74 3.58 14.90
CA PHE A 22 4.06 2.93 14.92
C PHE A 22 5.12 3.89 14.34
N ASN A 23 4.98 5.17 14.68
CA ASN A 23 5.81 6.25 14.21
C ASN A 23 6.32 7.05 15.41
N ILE A 24 7.35 7.87 15.15
CA ILE A 24 7.96 8.75 16.16
C ILE A 24 7.14 10.00 16.47
N GLN A 25 6.09 10.28 15.69
CA GLN A 25 5.21 11.44 15.89
C GLN A 25 4.22 11.21 17.03
N TYR A 26 3.82 9.95 17.25
CA TYR A 26 2.85 9.56 18.28
C TYR A 26 3.48 8.78 19.43
N HIS A 27 4.62 8.11 19.20
CA HIS A 27 5.30 7.31 20.21
C HIS A 27 6.81 7.57 20.14
N PRO A 28 7.49 8.02 21.21
CA PRO A 28 8.88 8.49 21.12
C PRO A 28 9.87 7.40 20.72
N ASN A 29 9.60 6.14 21.09
CA ASN A 29 10.43 4.97 20.75
C ASN A 29 9.53 3.83 20.29
N PRO A 30 8.97 3.87 19.06
CA PRO A 30 8.17 2.76 18.56
C PRO A 30 9.11 1.58 18.32
N ASP A 31 8.89 0.48 19.05
CA ASP A 31 9.79 -0.66 19.01
C ASP A 31 9.07 -1.99 18.74
N PHE A 32 9.85 -2.96 18.30
CA PHE A 32 9.34 -4.27 17.90
C PHE A 32 8.72 -5.05 19.08
N ASN A 33 9.38 -5.08 20.24
CA ASN A 33 9.01 -5.94 21.36
C ASN A 33 7.81 -5.41 22.16
N ASN A 34 7.70 -4.10 22.33
CA ASN A 34 6.68 -3.49 23.19
C ASN A 34 5.50 -2.89 22.41
N LEU A 35 5.64 -2.68 21.09
CA LEU A 35 4.59 -2.08 20.27
C LEU A 35 4.14 -2.99 19.13
N SER A 36 4.97 -3.21 18.10
CA SER A 36 4.45 -3.82 16.87
C SER A 36 4.13 -5.31 17.03
N LEU A 37 5.02 -6.09 17.63
CA LEU A 37 4.79 -7.52 17.86
C LEU A 37 3.56 -7.82 18.74
N PRO A 38 3.41 -7.22 19.95
CA PRO A 38 2.26 -7.52 20.79
C PRO A 38 0.94 -7.06 20.16
N VAL A 39 0.93 -5.91 19.47
CA VAL A 39 -0.28 -5.42 18.79
C VAL A 39 -0.69 -6.34 17.64
N LEU A 40 0.24 -6.74 16.76
CA LEU A 40 -0.09 -7.65 15.65
C LEU A 40 -0.50 -9.03 16.17
N ARG A 41 0.14 -9.53 17.23
CA ARG A 41 -0.26 -10.79 17.89
C ARG A 41 -1.69 -10.72 18.40
N ALA A 42 -2.06 -9.63 19.08
CA ALA A 42 -3.42 -9.44 19.57
C ALA A 42 -4.43 -9.30 18.42
N ALA A 43 -4.07 -8.58 17.36
CA ALA A 43 -4.90 -8.44 16.17
C ALA A 43 -5.19 -9.80 15.51
N PHE A 44 -4.17 -10.64 15.32
CA PHE A 44 -4.34 -11.98 14.76
C PHE A 44 -5.15 -12.91 15.67
N ALA A 45 -4.97 -12.82 16.99
CA ALA A 45 -5.81 -13.54 17.95
C ALA A 45 -7.30 -13.12 17.87
N ALA A 46 -7.58 -11.90 17.42
CA ALA A 46 -8.92 -11.37 17.17
C ALA A 46 -9.39 -11.53 15.71
N ASN A 47 -8.69 -12.31 14.88
CA ASN A 47 -8.98 -12.50 13.44
C ASN A 47 -8.93 -11.21 12.60
N ILE A 48 -8.14 -10.21 13.01
CA ILE A 48 -7.91 -8.99 12.25
C ILE A 48 -6.66 -9.19 11.38
N THR A 49 -6.87 -9.45 10.09
CA THR A 49 -5.77 -9.77 9.16
C THR A 49 -5.51 -8.70 8.09
N ALA A 50 -6.27 -7.60 8.11
CA ALA A 50 -5.97 -6.42 7.30
C ALA A 50 -5.11 -5.42 8.08
N ILE A 51 -4.02 -4.96 7.46
CA ILE A 51 -3.04 -4.07 8.07
C ILE A 51 -2.79 -2.90 7.12
N ASP A 52 -2.97 -1.67 7.62
CA ASP A 52 -2.64 -0.43 6.93
C ASP A 52 -1.39 0.23 7.52
N THR A 53 -0.43 0.55 6.65
CA THR A 53 0.81 1.26 6.99
C THR A 53 1.16 2.30 5.91
N SER A 54 2.35 2.89 5.97
CA SER A 54 2.85 3.83 4.97
C SER A 54 4.36 4.03 5.10
N PRO A 55 5.08 4.26 3.98
CA PRO A 55 6.49 4.68 4.03
C PRO A 55 6.72 5.99 4.79
N TYR A 56 5.68 6.83 4.89
CA TYR A 56 5.73 8.10 5.62
C TYR A 56 5.58 7.91 7.14
N TYR A 57 5.05 6.78 7.61
CA TYR A 57 4.82 6.52 9.04
C TYR A 57 6.10 6.11 9.79
N GLY A 58 7.19 6.88 9.64
CA GLY A 58 8.46 6.59 10.29
C GLY A 58 8.92 5.14 10.06
N PRO A 59 9.27 4.38 11.12
CA PRO A 59 9.70 2.98 10.99
C PRO A 59 8.54 1.98 10.85
N SER A 60 7.29 2.41 10.71
CA SER A 60 6.10 1.54 10.76
C SER A 60 6.19 0.33 9.82
N GLU A 61 6.55 0.51 8.54
CA GLU A 61 6.70 -0.63 7.61
C GLU A 61 7.76 -1.66 8.05
N LEU A 62 8.87 -1.19 8.63
CA LEU A 62 9.93 -2.07 9.15
C LEU A 62 9.45 -2.84 10.38
N LEU A 63 8.75 -2.14 11.28
CA LEU A 63 8.21 -2.73 12.51
C LEU A 63 7.09 -3.74 12.22
N VAL A 64 6.23 -3.45 11.24
CA VAL A 64 5.21 -4.38 10.74
C VAL A 64 5.87 -5.56 10.06
N GLY A 65 6.83 -5.34 9.14
CA GLY A 65 7.55 -6.41 8.45
C GLY A 65 8.26 -7.36 9.40
N ALA A 66 8.96 -6.84 10.40
CA ALA A 66 9.60 -7.64 11.44
C ALA A 66 8.58 -8.47 12.24
N ALA A 67 7.44 -7.89 12.62
CA ALA A 67 6.38 -8.58 13.33
C ALA A 67 5.70 -9.66 12.48
N LEU A 68 5.47 -9.41 11.19
CA LEU A 68 4.97 -10.40 10.24
C LEU A 68 5.96 -11.57 10.09
N SER A 69 7.26 -11.31 9.97
CA SER A 69 8.27 -12.37 9.93
C SER A 69 8.30 -13.20 11.22
N ALA A 70 8.14 -12.58 12.38
CA ALA A 70 8.15 -13.26 13.68
C ALA A 70 6.89 -14.09 13.93
N LEU A 71 5.72 -13.62 13.48
CA LEU A 71 4.44 -14.30 13.65
C LEU A 71 4.16 -15.34 12.53
N ALA A 72 4.80 -15.16 11.38
CA ALA A 72 4.73 -16.03 10.21
C ALA A 72 3.30 -16.47 9.80
N PRO A 73 2.30 -15.55 9.71
CA PRO A 73 0.99 -15.90 9.20
C PRO A 73 1.07 -16.30 7.71
N PRO A 74 0.17 -17.17 7.21
CA PRO A 74 0.06 -17.43 5.78
C PRO A 74 -0.16 -16.12 5.01
N ARG A 75 0.66 -15.81 4.01
CA ARG A 75 0.60 -14.51 3.31
C ARG A 75 -0.76 -14.27 2.65
N ASP A 76 -1.39 -15.31 2.14
CA ASP A 76 -2.72 -15.29 1.53
C ASP A 76 -3.87 -15.03 2.52
N SER A 77 -3.61 -15.19 3.83
CA SER A 77 -4.56 -14.80 4.89
C SER A 77 -4.54 -13.30 5.22
N LEU A 78 -3.54 -12.57 4.74
CA LEU A 78 -3.34 -11.14 5.04
C LEU A 78 -3.87 -10.24 3.93
N PHE A 79 -4.35 -9.06 4.32
CA PHE A 79 -4.64 -7.95 3.42
C PHE A 79 -3.75 -6.74 3.76
N LEU A 80 -2.66 -6.56 3.02
CA LEU A 80 -1.65 -5.54 3.28
C LEU A 80 -1.88 -4.28 2.44
N ILE A 81 -2.08 -3.17 3.14
CA ILE A 81 -2.31 -1.84 2.59
C ILE A 81 -1.10 -0.96 2.92
N THR A 82 -0.54 -0.30 1.91
CA THR A 82 0.46 0.75 2.11
C THR A 82 0.14 1.97 1.23
N LYS A 83 1.01 2.98 1.25
CA LYS A 83 0.80 4.25 0.54
C LYS A 83 2.04 4.65 -0.24
N ALA A 84 1.90 5.57 -1.19
CA ALA A 84 2.99 6.15 -1.96
C ALA A 84 2.68 7.61 -2.29
N GLY A 85 3.69 8.38 -2.68
CA GLY A 85 3.52 9.77 -3.13
C GLY A 85 3.91 10.82 -2.07
N ARG A 86 3.68 10.58 -0.78
CA ARG A 86 4.20 11.46 0.29
C ARG A 86 5.58 11.02 0.75
N VAL A 87 6.57 11.90 0.64
CA VAL A 87 7.98 11.63 0.97
C VAL A 87 8.45 12.35 2.23
N GLY A 88 7.69 13.34 2.69
CA GLY A 88 7.98 14.09 3.91
C GLY A 88 6.77 14.87 4.42
N PRO A 89 6.94 15.66 5.50
CA PRO A 89 5.83 16.41 6.10
C PRO A 89 5.10 17.34 5.12
N SER A 90 5.83 18.00 4.23
CA SER A 90 5.29 18.90 3.20
C SER A 90 5.90 18.62 1.83
N ALA A 91 6.33 17.38 1.59
CA ALA A 91 7.04 16.98 0.39
C ALA A 91 6.35 15.77 -0.26
N PHE A 92 6.08 15.90 -1.55
CA PHE A 92 5.34 14.93 -2.35
C PHE A 92 6.10 14.64 -3.65
N ASP A 93 6.17 13.37 -4.04
CA ASP A 93 6.74 12.92 -5.31
C ASP A 93 5.83 11.84 -5.90
N TYR A 94 4.94 12.30 -6.77
CA TYR A 94 3.97 11.48 -7.49
C TYR A 94 4.50 11.02 -8.86
N SER A 95 5.78 11.26 -9.14
CA SER A 95 6.37 10.83 -10.40
C SER A 95 6.26 9.30 -10.54
N PRO A 96 5.96 8.79 -11.75
CA PRO A 96 5.91 7.35 -12.01
C PRO A 96 7.14 6.57 -11.50
N ALA A 97 8.32 7.16 -11.61
CA ALA A 97 9.57 6.57 -11.15
C ALA A 97 9.60 6.44 -9.63
N HIS A 98 9.21 7.50 -8.91
CA HIS A 98 9.15 7.48 -7.46
C HIS A 98 8.10 6.52 -6.93
N ILE A 99 6.91 6.49 -7.52
CA ILE A 99 5.85 5.56 -7.10
C ILE A 99 6.33 4.11 -7.19
N ARG A 100 6.97 3.72 -8.32
CA ARG A 100 7.57 2.38 -8.46
C ARG A 100 8.64 2.12 -7.41
N HIS A 101 9.55 3.07 -7.21
CA HIS A 101 10.60 2.95 -6.19
C HIS A 101 10.02 2.77 -4.78
N SER A 102 9.03 3.57 -4.42
CA SER A 102 8.36 3.52 -3.12
C SER A 102 7.69 2.16 -2.90
N VAL A 103 6.99 1.63 -3.90
CA VAL A 103 6.34 0.30 -3.83
C VAL A 103 7.38 -0.80 -3.63
N HIS A 104 8.48 -0.81 -4.38
CA HIS A 104 9.56 -1.80 -4.20
C HIS A 104 10.17 -1.72 -2.81
N ARG A 105 10.38 -0.51 -2.30
CA ARG A 105 10.88 -0.29 -0.94
C ARG A 105 9.91 -0.82 0.11
N SER A 106 8.60 -0.62 -0.06
CA SER A 106 7.57 -1.16 0.83
C SER A 106 7.55 -2.69 0.85
N LEU A 107 7.62 -3.34 -0.32
CA LEU A 107 7.71 -4.81 -0.43
C LEU A 107 8.90 -5.36 0.36
N ALA A 108 10.07 -4.74 0.21
CA ALA A 108 11.28 -5.11 0.92
C ALA A 108 11.13 -4.91 2.43
N ARG A 109 10.60 -3.78 2.90
CA ARG A 109 10.44 -3.50 4.34
C ARG A 109 9.42 -4.39 5.02
N LEU A 110 8.35 -4.75 4.31
CA LEU A 110 7.28 -5.62 4.80
C LEU A 110 7.61 -7.11 4.65
N HIS A 111 8.75 -7.46 4.06
CA HIS A 111 9.18 -8.84 3.78
C HIS A 111 8.09 -9.64 3.03
N THR A 112 7.44 -9.04 2.04
CA THR A 112 6.34 -9.64 1.29
C THR A 112 6.57 -9.58 -0.22
N PRO A 113 6.17 -10.61 -1.00
CA PRO A 113 6.31 -10.60 -2.45
C PRO A 113 5.28 -9.71 -3.16
N TYR A 114 4.15 -9.38 -2.51
CA TYR A 114 3.11 -8.51 -3.07
C TYR A 114 2.36 -7.70 -2.01
N LEU A 115 1.66 -6.66 -2.45
CA LEU A 115 0.76 -5.81 -1.67
C LEU A 115 -0.66 -5.97 -2.21
N ASP A 116 -1.66 -5.94 -1.33
CA ASP A 116 -3.07 -6.06 -1.73
C ASP A 116 -3.61 -4.71 -2.22
N LEU A 117 -3.14 -3.61 -1.61
CA LEU A 117 -3.60 -2.27 -1.92
C LEU A 117 -2.48 -1.23 -1.70
N VAL A 118 -2.36 -0.28 -2.64
CA VAL A 118 -1.51 0.90 -2.50
C VAL A 118 -2.35 2.15 -2.70
N HIS A 119 -2.35 3.05 -1.73
CA HIS A 119 -2.97 4.37 -1.84
C HIS A 119 -1.99 5.43 -2.30
N CYS A 120 -2.48 6.41 -3.08
CA CYS A 120 -1.81 7.71 -3.17
C CYS A 120 -2.04 8.46 -1.84
N HIS A 121 -0.96 8.91 -1.20
CA HIS A 121 -0.98 9.47 0.14
C HIS A 121 -1.20 10.99 0.11
N ASP A 122 -2.27 11.45 0.74
CA ASP A 122 -2.65 12.86 0.88
C ASP A 122 -2.69 13.60 -0.47
N VAL A 123 -3.52 13.08 -1.38
CA VAL A 123 -3.72 13.58 -2.75
C VAL A 123 -4.24 15.01 -2.79
N GLU A 124 -4.86 15.49 -1.72
CA GLU A 124 -5.38 16.85 -1.59
C GLU A 124 -4.31 17.94 -1.62
N PHE A 125 -3.03 17.58 -1.44
CA PHE A 125 -1.89 18.50 -1.51
C PHE A 125 -1.19 18.52 -2.87
N VAL A 126 -1.73 17.82 -3.87
CA VAL A 126 -1.10 17.63 -5.18
C VAL A 126 -2.14 17.85 -6.29
N SER A 127 -1.70 18.25 -7.48
CA SER A 127 -2.65 18.48 -8.58
C SER A 127 -3.32 17.18 -9.06
N PRO A 128 -4.58 17.23 -9.54
CA PRO A 128 -5.25 16.06 -10.11
C PRO A 128 -4.46 15.39 -11.23
N ALA A 129 -3.76 16.17 -12.07
CA ALA A 129 -2.94 15.69 -13.18
C ALA A 129 -1.76 14.82 -12.71
N GLU A 130 -1.10 15.21 -11.62
CA GLU A 130 0.00 14.42 -11.02
C GLU A 130 -0.51 13.11 -10.41
N VAL A 131 -1.65 13.16 -9.72
CA VAL A 131 -2.30 11.96 -9.16
C VAL A 131 -2.69 11.00 -10.29
N LEU A 132 -3.22 11.53 -11.39
CA LEU A 132 -3.52 10.81 -12.61
C LEU A 132 -2.31 10.11 -13.22
N ALA A 133 -1.21 10.85 -13.38
CA ALA A 133 0.04 10.30 -13.92
C ALA A 133 0.61 9.18 -13.04
N ALA A 134 0.54 9.34 -11.71
CA ALA A 134 0.92 8.31 -10.74
C ALA A 134 0.08 7.03 -10.89
N ILE A 135 -1.25 7.18 -11.01
CA ILE A 135 -2.18 6.04 -11.14
C ILE A 135 -2.01 5.34 -12.49
N SER A 136 -1.94 6.10 -13.58
CA SER A 136 -1.82 5.57 -14.94
C SER A 136 -0.51 4.81 -15.16
N SER A 137 0.60 5.32 -14.63
CA SER A 137 1.88 4.60 -14.68
C SER A 137 1.91 3.33 -13.83
N SER A 138 1.18 3.31 -12.71
CA SER A 138 1.00 2.11 -11.88
C SER A 138 0.12 1.07 -12.55
N ARG A 139 -0.91 1.50 -13.31
CA ARG A 139 -1.71 0.63 -14.18
C ARG A 139 -0.88 0.07 -15.35
N LEU A 140 0.07 0.84 -15.90
CA LEU A 140 1.03 0.38 -16.90
C LEU A 140 2.07 -0.61 -16.35
N ALA A 141 2.37 -0.59 -15.05
CA ALA A 141 3.14 -1.67 -14.41
C ALA A 141 2.41 -3.03 -14.44
N ARG A 142 1.12 -3.05 -14.82
CA ARG A 142 0.37 -4.27 -15.14
C ARG A 142 0.56 -4.75 -16.60
N CYS A 143 1.22 -3.95 -17.44
CA CYS A 143 1.46 -4.23 -18.86
C CYS A 143 2.95 -4.33 -19.24
N TYR A 144 3.89 -4.01 -18.34
CA TYR A 144 5.32 -4.23 -18.56
C TYR A 144 5.90 -5.26 -17.58
N ALA A 145 5.86 -6.51 -18.00
CA ALA A 145 6.89 -7.48 -17.69
C ALA A 145 7.19 -8.24 -19.00
N PRO A 146 8.28 -7.85 -19.70
CA PRO A 146 9.35 -8.82 -19.81
C PRO A 146 10.71 -8.15 -19.54
N PHE A 147 11.60 -8.89 -18.86
CA PHE A 147 12.98 -8.54 -18.50
C PHE A 147 13.19 -7.58 -17.33
N LEU A 148 13.43 -8.12 -16.13
CA LEU A 148 14.78 -8.30 -15.57
C LEU A 148 14.66 -8.74 -14.09
N PHE A 149 15.45 -9.76 -13.75
CA PHE A 149 15.60 -10.48 -12.47
C PHE A 149 14.55 -11.56 -12.15
N PRO A 150 14.97 -12.84 -12.06
CA PRO A 150 14.09 -13.93 -11.67
C PRO A 150 13.77 -13.80 -10.18
N ASN A 151 12.52 -14.04 -9.81
CA ASN A 151 12.00 -14.17 -8.42
C ASN A 151 11.33 -12.94 -7.77
N ILE A 152 10.43 -12.25 -8.47
CA ILE A 152 9.34 -11.52 -7.78
C ILE A 152 8.01 -12.08 -8.27
N VAL A 153 7.41 -12.89 -7.40
CA VAL A 153 6.21 -13.70 -7.62
C VAL A 153 5.01 -12.81 -7.90
N THR A 154 4.34 -13.11 -9.01
CA THR A 154 3.00 -12.67 -9.38
C THR A 154 1.97 -13.20 -8.38
N GLY A 155 1.57 -12.34 -7.43
CA GLY A 155 0.49 -12.61 -6.46
C GLY A 155 -0.87 -12.10 -6.94
N LYS A 156 -1.95 -12.76 -6.48
CA LYS A 156 -3.27 -12.89 -7.12
C LYS A 156 -4.23 -11.70 -7.02
N TYR A 157 -3.81 -10.53 -6.54
CA TYR A 157 -4.69 -9.37 -6.42
C TYR A 157 -4.03 -8.11 -6.98
N ARG A 158 -4.75 -7.46 -7.88
CA ARG A 158 -4.34 -6.23 -8.56
C ARG A 158 -4.17 -5.14 -7.50
N CYS A 159 -3.02 -4.47 -7.50
CA CYS A 159 -2.89 -3.15 -6.86
C CYS A 159 -4.03 -2.26 -7.39
N GLN A 160 -5.03 -2.00 -6.55
CA GLN A 160 -6.21 -1.21 -6.89
C GLN A 160 -6.12 0.13 -6.18
N LEU A 161 -5.46 1.12 -6.79
CA LEU A 161 -5.57 2.51 -6.31
C LEU A 161 -7.05 2.91 -6.22
N SER A 162 -7.44 3.51 -5.08
CA SER A 162 -8.84 3.72 -4.70
C SER A 162 -9.67 4.39 -5.81
N ALA A 163 -10.84 3.79 -6.08
CA ALA A 163 -11.69 4.08 -7.23
C ALA A 163 -12.41 5.45 -7.18
N ARG A 164 -12.41 6.16 -6.04
CA ARG A 164 -13.10 7.45 -5.92
C ARG A 164 -12.44 8.57 -6.73
N LEU A 165 -11.14 8.44 -7.03
CA LEU A 165 -10.44 9.30 -7.99
C LEU A 165 -10.74 8.88 -9.44
N VAL A 166 -10.98 7.59 -9.69
CA VAL A 166 -11.20 7.05 -11.05
C VAL A 166 -12.51 7.55 -11.67
N SER A 167 -13.58 7.76 -10.88
CA SER A 167 -14.82 8.34 -11.40
C SER A 167 -14.73 9.84 -11.70
N LEU A 168 -13.83 10.56 -11.02
CA LEU A 168 -13.51 11.96 -11.31
C LEU A 168 -12.61 12.09 -12.56
N ILE A 169 -11.82 11.07 -12.84
CA ILE A 169 -10.95 10.96 -14.02
C ILE A 169 -11.75 10.64 -15.29
N ASP A 170 -12.75 9.77 -15.19
CA ASP A 170 -13.63 9.42 -16.32
C ASP A 170 -14.52 10.60 -16.78
N THR A 171 -14.66 11.64 -15.95
CA THR A 171 -15.43 12.85 -16.29
C THR A 171 -14.61 13.87 -17.08
N GLU A 172 -13.28 13.95 -16.89
CA GLU A 172 -12.42 14.81 -17.70
C GLU A 172 -12.10 14.21 -19.09
N GLU A 173 -11.92 12.89 -19.22
CA GLU A 173 -11.67 12.26 -20.53
C GLU A 173 -12.90 12.26 -21.48
N LYS A 174 -14.10 12.57 -20.96
CA LYS A 174 -15.33 12.63 -21.76
C LYS A 174 -15.72 14.02 -22.26
N GLY A 175 -14.91 15.06 -22.00
CA GLY A 175 -15.14 16.40 -22.55
C GLY A 175 -16.54 16.96 -22.27
N LEU A 176 -17.01 16.84 -21.02
CA LEU A 176 -18.32 17.35 -20.61
C LEU A 176 -18.22 18.55 -19.66
N ILE A 177 -17.36 19.52 -19.98
CA ILE A 177 -17.54 20.99 -19.82
C ILE A 177 -16.72 21.67 -20.91
#